data_AF-A0AB35K8X9-F1
#
_entry.id   AF-A0AB35K8X9-F1
#
_cell.length_a   1.000
_cell.length_b   1.000
_cell.length_c   1.000
_cell.angle_alpha   90.00
_cell.angle_beta   90.00
_cell.angle_gamma   90.00
#
_symmetry.space_group_name_H-M   'P 1'
#
loop_
_entity.id
_entity.type
_entity.pdbx_description
1 polymer ?
#
loop_
_entity_poly.entity_id
_entity_poly.type
_entity_poly.pdbx_seq_one_letter_code
_entity_poly.pdbx_strand_id
1 'polypeptide(L)'
;KYTSGCLSFDEHDLSDQDKQKIRQDFEQALFPGMEQSQYRVLWSEHQDKLNEETGERRLELNFLIPNVEILTAQRLQPYYDKAD
;
A
#
# COMPACT_ATOMS: atom_id res chain seq x y z
N LYS A 1 -13.64 -9.55 -3.38
CA LYS A 1 -13.23 -8.93 -2.09
C LYS A 1 -11.81 -8.39 -2.26
N TYR A 2 -11.49 -7.29 -1.61
CA TYR A 2 -10.16 -6.65 -1.68
C TYR A 2 -9.77 -6.18 -0.27
N THR A 3 -8.48 -5.95 -0.07
CA THR A 3 -7.89 -5.32 1.11
C THR A 3 -7.35 -3.97 0.68
N SER A 4 -7.68 -2.91 1.41
CA SER A 4 -7.18 -1.56 1.15
C SER A 4 -6.60 -0.95 2.42
N GLY A 5 -5.65 -0.05 2.27
CA GLY A 5 -5.04 0.67 3.38
C GLY A 5 -4.31 1.92 2.91
N CYS A 6 -3.66 2.57 3.86
CA CYS A 6 -2.98 3.85 3.67
C CYS A 6 -1.64 3.82 4.40
N LEU A 7 -0.57 4.28 3.74
CA LEU A 7 0.66 4.72 4.38
C LEU A 7 0.60 6.24 4.48
N SER A 8 0.56 6.77 5.69
CA SER A 8 0.53 8.21 5.97
C SER A 8 1.89 8.65 6.48
N PHE A 9 2.42 9.74 5.93
CA PHE A 9 3.73 10.29 6.27
C PHE A 9 3.57 11.62 7.00
N ASP A 10 4.51 11.94 7.88
CA ASP A 10 4.54 13.25 8.54
C ASP A 10 5.14 14.31 7.60
N GLU A 11 6.05 13.88 6.71
CA GLU A 11 6.61 14.68 5.65
C GLU A 11 5.53 15.14 4.66
N HIS A 12 5.66 16.39 4.20
CA HIS A 12 4.76 16.96 3.19
C HIS A 12 4.81 16.20 1.86
N ASP A 13 6.01 15.81 1.44
CA ASP A 13 6.24 15.06 0.21
C ASP A 13 7.57 14.27 0.26
N LEU A 14 7.69 13.31 -0.64
CA LEU A 14 8.86 12.46 -0.83
C LEU A 14 9.26 12.44 -2.31
N SER A 15 10.51 12.10 -2.60
CA SER A 15 10.92 11.93 -4.00
C SER A 15 10.19 10.74 -4.64
N ASP A 16 10.00 10.77 -5.96
CA ASP A 16 9.39 9.63 -6.68
C ASP A 16 10.18 8.33 -6.49
N GLN A 17 11.51 8.43 -6.34
CA GLN A 17 12.38 7.30 -6.08
C GLN A 17 12.11 6.69 -4.69
N ASP A 18 11.95 7.53 -3.67
CA ASP A 18 11.63 7.07 -2.31
C ASP A 18 10.23 6.46 -2.25
N LYS A 19 9.25 7.12 -2.90
CA LYS A 19 7.88 6.60 -3.03
C LYS A 19 7.87 5.24 -3.73
N GLN A 20 8.67 5.06 -4.78
CA GLN A 20 8.79 3.77 -5.46
C GLN A 20 9.43 2.71 -4.55
N LYS A 21 10.51 3.06 -3.84
CA LYS A 21 11.19 2.15 -2.92
C LYS A 21 10.26 1.72 -1.78
N ILE A 22 9.54 2.64 -1.16
CA ILE A 22 8.59 2.35 -0.08
C ILE A 22 7.50 1.38 -0.57
N ARG A 23 6.92 1.61 -1.76
CA ARG A 23 5.91 0.71 -2.33
C ARG A 23 6.46 -0.69 -2.56
N GLN A 24 7.68 -0.81 -3.08
CA GLN A 24 8.35 -2.10 -3.32
C GLN A 24 8.65 -2.84 -2.01
N ASP A 25 9.26 -2.15 -1.03
CA ASP A 25 9.60 -2.73 0.26
C ASP A 25 8.32 -3.18 1.00
N PHE A 26 7.23 -2.40 0.88
CA PHE A 26 5.92 -2.76 1.44
C PHE A 26 5.31 -3.99 0.78
N GLU A 27 5.35 -4.09 -0.56
CA GLU A 27 4.90 -5.27 -1.29
C GLU A 27 5.71 -6.51 -0.92
N GLN A 28 7.04 -6.39 -0.81
CA GLN A 28 7.91 -7.49 -0.41
C GLN A 28 7.61 -7.98 1.03
N ALA A 29 7.28 -7.06 1.93
CA ALA A 29 6.91 -7.41 3.30
C ALA A 29 5.55 -8.12 3.38
N LEU A 30 4.57 -7.72 2.56
CA LEU A 30 3.23 -8.31 2.54
C LEU A 30 3.16 -9.65 1.78
N PHE A 31 4.00 -9.85 0.77
CA PHE A 31 3.96 -11.04 -0.09
C PHE A 31 5.29 -11.82 -0.08
N PRO A 32 5.75 -12.30 1.08
CA PRO A 32 7.02 -12.99 1.17
C PRO A 32 7.01 -14.28 0.33
N GLY A 33 7.98 -14.41 -0.57
CA GLY A 33 8.14 -15.58 -1.43
C GLY A 33 7.17 -15.64 -2.62
N MET A 34 6.44 -14.56 -2.92
CA MET A 34 5.62 -14.45 -4.11
C MET A 34 6.31 -13.58 -5.17
N GLU A 35 6.15 -13.98 -6.44
CA GLU A 35 6.61 -13.19 -7.57
C GLU A 35 5.58 -12.10 -7.93
N GLN A 36 6.01 -10.98 -8.52
CA GLN A 36 5.12 -9.87 -8.92
C GLN A 36 3.99 -10.32 -9.87
N SER A 37 4.19 -11.41 -10.61
CA SER A 37 3.17 -11.98 -11.49
C SER A 37 1.95 -12.52 -10.73
N GLN A 38 2.12 -12.91 -9.46
CA GLN A 38 1.16 -13.61 -8.62
C GLN A 38 0.15 -12.71 -7.89
N TYR A 39 0.44 -11.42 -7.77
CA TYR A 39 -0.43 -10.46 -7.08
C TYR A 39 -0.51 -9.13 -7.83
N ARG A 40 -1.45 -8.27 -7.44
CA ARG A 40 -1.57 -6.91 -7.95
C ARG A 40 -1.79 -5.96 -6.79
N VAL A 41 -1.14 -4.81 -6.84
CA VAL A 41 -1.38 -3.69 -5.94
C VAL A 41 -1.61 -2.45 -6.79
N LEU A 42 -2.72 -1.77 -6.54
CA LEU A 42 -2.96 -0.44 -7.07
C LEU A 42 -2.52 0.57 -6.03
N TRP A 43 -1.68 1.53 -6.42
CA TRP A 43 -1.24 2.63 -5.57
C TRP A 43 -1.84 3.95 -6.03
N SER A 44 -2.32 4.75 -5.09
CA SER A 44 -2.83 6.11 -5.30
C SER A 44 -2.16 7.06 -4.33
N GLU A 45 -1.63 8.17 -4.84
CA GLU A 45 -1.03 9.22 -4.04
C GLU A 45 -2.07 10.30 -3.73
N HIS A 46 -2.09 10.74 -2.46
CA HIS A 46 -3.00 11.74 -1.96
C HIS A 46 -2.24 12.80 -1.15
N GLN A 47 -2.61 14.06 -1.36
CA GLN A 47 -2.09 15.22 -0.63
C GLN A 47 -3.24 16.20 -0.30
N ASP A 48 -4.47 15.71 -0.17
CA ASP A 48 -5.65 16.55 0.05
C ASP A 48 -5.85 16.95 1.53
N LYS A 49 -5.22 16.25 2.47
CA LYS A 49 -5.36 16.49 3.92
C LYS A 49 -4.29 17.42 4.42
N LEU A 50 -4.63 18.29 5.37
CA LEU A 50 -3.67 19.14 6.08
C LEU A 50 -3.17 18.45 7.34
N ASN A 51 -1.88 18.59 7.63
CA ASN A 51 -1.32 18.36 8.94
C ASN A 51 -1.56 19.62 9.80
N GLU A 52 -2.33 19.50 10.88
CA GLU A 52 -2.70 20.65 11.72
C GLU A 52 -1.51 21.24 12.49
N GLU A 53 -0.45 20.45 12.72
CA GLU A 53 0.74 20.89 13.45
C GLU A 53 1.69 21.70 12.56
N THR A 54 1.89 21.27 11.31
CA THR A 54 2.82 21.92 10.38
C THR A 54 2.13 22.91 9.43
N GLY A 55 0.82 22.78 9.23
CA GLY A 55 0.05 23.54 8.25
C GLY A 55 0.29 23.11 6.80
N GLU A 56 1.07 22.07 6.57
CA GLU A 56 1.37 21.53 5.24
C GLU A 56 0.43 20.39 4.86
N ARG A 57 0.37 20.03 3.57
CA ARG A 57 -0.44 18.87 3.14
C ARG A 57 0.27 17.59 3.52
N ARG A 58 -0.48 16.58 3.97
CA ARG A 58 0.02 15.28 4.33
C ARG A 58 0.14 14.38 3.11
N LEU A 59 1.31 13.78 2.90
CA LEU A 59 1.46 12.73 1.91
C LEU A 59 0.82 11.43 2.40
N GLU A 60 -0.05 10.85 1.58
CA GLU A 60 -0.61 9.52 1.77
C GLU A 60 -0.41 8.67 0.52
N LEU A 61 0.14 7.46 0.71
CA LEU A 61 0.19 6.42 -0.32
C LEU A 61 -0.85 5.37 0.01
N ASN A 62 -1.99 5.47 -0.65
CA ASN A 62 -3.09 4.53 -0.52
C ASN A 62 -2.86 3.31 -1.41
N PHE A 63 -3.24 2.13 -0.93
CA PHE A 63 -3.14 0.89 -1.69
C PHE A 63 -4.44 0.10 -1.72
N LEU A 64 -4.64 -0.64 -2.80
CA LEU A 64 -5.71 -1.63 -2.95
C LEU A 64 -5.13 -2.93 -3.52
N ILE A 65 -5.44 -4.04 -2.83
CA ILE A 65 -4.98 -5.39 -3.15
C ILE A 65 -6.21 -6.27 -3.38
N PRO A 66 -6.40 -6.86 -4.57
CA PRO A 66 -7.40 -7.90 -4.79
C PRO A 66 -7.08 -9.15 -3.94
N ASN A 67 -8.09 -9.72 -3.27
CA ASN A 67 -7.90 -10.88 -2.38
C ASN A 67 -7.91 -12.21 -3.17
N VAL A 68 -7.18 -12.24 -4.29
CA VAL A 68 -7.07 -13.36 -5.21
C VAL A 68 -5.64 -13.43 -5.74
N GLU A 69 -5.06 -14.62 -5.72
CA GLU A 69 -3.77 -14.88 -6.36
C GLU A 69 -4.02 -15.02 -7.87
N ILE A 70 -3.23 -14.30 -8.66
CA ILE A 70 -3.54 -14.00 -10.07
C ILE A 70 -3.44 -15.23 -10.97
N LEU A 71 -2.51 -16.15 -10.70
CA LEU A 71 -2.25 -17.29 -11.58
C LEU A 71 -3.19 -18.47 -11.33
N THR A 72 -3.55 -18.68 -10.06
CA THR A 72 -4.33 -19.82 -9.58
C THR A 72 -5.80 -19.48 -9.35
N ALA A 73 -6.15 -18.19 -9.34
CA ALA A 73 -7.46 -17.66 -8.94
C ALA A 73 -7.89 -18.08 -7.51
N GLN A 74 -6.97 -18.57 -6.69
CA GLN A 74 -7.25 -18.94 -5.31
C GLN A 74 -7.29 -17.70 -4.42
N ARG A 75 -7.92 -17.84 -3.25
CA ARG A 75 -8.02 -16.75 -2.29
C ARG A 75 -6.63 -16.35 -1.79
N LEU A 76 -6.28 -15.08 -1.97
CA LEU A 76 -5.10 -14.45 -1.37
C LEU A 76 -5.55 -13.59 -0.19
N GLN A 77 -4.95 -13.79 0.98
CA GLN A 77 -5.22 -12.96 2.15
C GLN A 77 -3.89 -12.32 2.57
N PRO A 78 -3.60 -11.08 2.10
CA PRO A 78 -2.30 -10.42 2.29
C PRO A 78 -1.98 -10.17 3.78
N TYR A 79 -3.03 -10.00 4.57
CA TYR A 79 -2.95 -9.75 5.98
C TYR A 79 -4.12 -10.44 6.68
N TYR A 80 -3.83 -11.07 7.80
CA TYR A 80 -4.81 -11.67 8.69
C TYR A 80 -4.73 -10.92 10.02
N ASP A 81 -5.63 -9.95 10.21
CA ASP A 81 -5.96 -9.54 11.56
C ASP A 81 -6.89 -10.59 12.15
N LYS A 82 -6.74 -10.93 13.43
CA LYS A 82 -7.75 -11.79 14.08
C LYS A 82 -9.07 -11.04 14.01
N ALA A 83 -10.06 -11.61 13.32
CA ALA A 83 -11.43 -11.19 13.52
C ALA A 83 -11.82 -11.62 14.94
N ASP A 84 -12.02 -10.64 15.82
CA ASP A 84 -12.71 -10.85 17.10
C ASP A 84 -14.11 -11.43 16.90
#